data_AF-A0A945J1X6-F1
#
_entry.id   AF-A0A945J1X6-F1
#
_cell.length_a   1.000
_cell.length_b   1.000
_cell.length_c   1.000
_cell.angle_alpha   90.00
_cell.angle_beta   90.00
_cell.angle_gamma   90.00
#
_symmetry.space_group_name_H-M   'P 1'
#
loop_
_entity.id
_entity.type
_entity.pdbx_description
1 polymer ?
#
loop_
_entity_poly.entity_id
_entity_poly.type
_entity_poly.pdbx_seq_one_letter_code
_entity_poly.pdbx_strand_id
1 'polypeptide(L)'
;MTEGVETLKLLYIAIGPGVALAIFIYYWNKLDREPSRLAIKSFFLGGLAVFPTHYFEGVAGQLIGLQVLQNHSPFFWPKIIFYAFFGVALAEELCKFLFLKAFIYDDRDFNEPFDGIVYGGMIGCGFATLENIFYVLEHGQTVGILRMVTAVPGHVFFGVILGYFMGRAKFSVNRARHLIHGLLVVITLHGLYDTAAYSNTFWSGYLIFAIIFLGIYLGLKAKRELEKLATVIEFSAKQYFPVKGRRKRAPLHLRDIRCLLSKGKLVPEDNLIDKKSGKIKSIREIFSTKIISQYKRLPKTPFSGLPVKLFLIFYQLTFGLYLYFWFLGNYRDFTSYKKLKLNPELLALGLFIITVSPYFAYGLVLKTLGLQATSWGIDICFNLVIAVAETSFLYFQFQLISGFLKNKLKNTFSVTIIVLAFFVFSCMKKMLSPAVPFYLFWEMILILCQGGVLALVQRDLNLYWKLENVGA
;
A
#
# COMPACT_ATOMS: atom_id res chain seq x y z
N MET A 1 -9.37 -18.13 -30.95
CA MET A 1 -8.23 -17.28 -30.52
C MET A 1 -8.68 -16.03 -29.76
N THR A 2 -9.87 -15.49 -30.01
CA THR A 2 -10.39 -14.27 -29.36
C THR A 2 -10.69 -14.42 -27.87
N GLU A 3 -11.38 -15.50 -27.47
CA GLU A 3 -11.73 -15.73 -26.04
C GLU A 3 -10.50 -15.90 -25.14
N GLY A 4 -9.51 -16.70 -25.55
CA GLY A 4 -8.29 -16.91 -24.75
C GLY A 4 -7.49 -15.62 -24.54
N VAL A 5 -7.43 -14.73 -25.54
CA VAL A 5 -6.76 -13.43 -25.41
C VAL A 5 -7.54 -12.50 -24.48
N GLU A 6 -8.87 -12.55 -24.51
CA GLU A 6 -9.73 -11.79 -23.61
C GLU A 6 -9.62 -12.25 -22.15
N THR A 7 -9.62 -13.56 -21.90
CA THR A 7 -9.38 -14.09 -20.55
C THR A 7 -8.01 -13.69 -20.01
N LEU A 8 -6.96 -13.77 -20.83
CA LEU A 8 -5.62 -13.31 -20.44
C LEU A 8 -5.59 -11.82 -20.09
N LYS A 9 -6.33 -10.99 -20.83
CA LYS A 9 -6.48 -9.56 -20.54
C LYS A 9 -7.13 -9.32 -19.18
N LEU A 10 -8.23 -10.02 -18.91
CA LEU A 10 -8.95 -9.92 -17.64
C LEU A 10 -8.07 -10.35 -16.46
N LEU A 11 -7.33 -11.45 -16.62
CA LEU A 11 -6.38 -11.92 -15.61
C LEU A 11 -5.24 -10.92 -15.35
N TYR A 12 -4.72 -10.26 -16.39
CA TYR A 12 -3.69 -9.23 -16.22
C TYR A 12 -4.20 -8.06 -15.37
N ILE A 13 -5.41 -7.57 -15.67
CA ILE A 13 -6.04 -6.46 -14.93
C ILE A 13 -6.37 -6.89 -13.49
N ALA A 14 -6.78 -8.14 -13.30
CA ALA A 14 -7.10 -8.68 -11.99
C ALA A 14 -5.85 -8.82 -11.09
N ILE A 15 -4.77 -9.38 -11.65
CA ILE A 15 -3.58 -9.81 -10.91
C ILE A 15 -2.55 -8.68 -10.74
N GLY A 16 -2.32 -7.90 -11.80
CA GLY A 16 -1.23 -6.93 -11.88
C GLY A 16 -1.17 -5.96 -10.69
N PRO A 17 -2.28 -5.28 -10.33
CA PRO A 17 -2.29 -4.32 -9.23
C PRO A 17 -1.96 -4.94 -7.87
N GLY A 18 -2.50 -6.13 -7.56
CA GLY A 18 -2.28 -6.80 -6.28
C GLY A 18 -0.84 -7.28 -6.14
N VAL A 19 -0.27 -7.87 -7.19
CA VAL A 19 1.14 -8.27 -7.22
C VAL A 19 2.08 -7.07 -7.14
N ALA A 20 1.75 -5.98 -7.85
CA ALA A 20 2.51 -4.75 -7.72
C ALA A 20 2.52 -4.26 -6.27
N LEU A 21 1.36 -4.08 -5.63
CA LEU A 21 1.33 -3.61 -4.25
C LEU A 21 2.08 -4.55 -3.29
N ALA A 22 2.06 -5.86 -3.52
CA ALA A 22 2.82 -6.83 -2.74
C ALA A 22 4.34 -6.61 -2.85
N ILE A 23 4.86 -6.45 -4.07
CA ILE A 23 6.27 -6.14 -4.28
C ILE A 23 6.59 -4.78 -3.61
N PHE A 24 5.69 -3.79 -3.69
CA PHE A 24 5.92 -2.46 -3.10
C PHE A 24 6.05 -2.55 -1.57
N ILE A 25 5.14 -3.29 -0.93
CA ILE A 25 5.16 -3.55 0.52
C ILE A 25 6.41 -4.32 0.93
N TYR A 26 6.84 -5.31 0.15
CA TYR A 26 8.04 -6.08 0.44
C TYR A 26 9.32 -5.20 0.48
N TYR A 27 9.41 -4.20 -0.40
CA TYR A 27 10.51 -3.22 -0.39
C TYR A 27 10.27 -2.03 0.55
N TRP A 28 9.21 -2.05 1.36
CA TRP A 28 8.84 -0.92 2.20
C TRP A 28 9.64 -0.85 3.51
N ASN A 29 10.19 -1.98 4.00
CA ASN A 29 11.16 -2.00 5.10
C ASN A 29 12.55 -1.60 4.58
N LYS A 30 13.07 -0.46 5.04
CA LYS A 30 14.39 0.06 4.63
C LYS A 30 15.54 -0.49 5.48
N LEU A 31 15.25 -0.94 6.70
CA LEU A 31 16.27 -1.28 7.71
C LEU A 31 16.63 -2.76 7.69
N ASP A 32 15.62 -3.62 7.67
CA ASP A 32 15.80 -5.07 7.64
C ASP A 32 14.84 -5.64 6.59
N ARG A 33 15.32 -6.43 5.64
CA ARG A 33 14.41 -6.99 4.63
C ARG A 33 13.82 -8.27 5.18
N GLU A 34 12.50 -8.32 5.26
CA GLU A 34 11.80 -9.52 5.70
C GLU A 34 12.18 -10.73 4.84
N PRO A 35 12.24 -11.94 5.43
CA PRO A 35 12.43 -13.16 4.67
C PRO A 35 11.37 -13.29 3.58
N SER A 36 11.82 -13.33 2.32
CA SER A 36 10.93 -13.45 1.16
C SER A 36 9.95 -14.62 1.29
N ARG A 37 10.38 -15.72 1.92
CA ARG A 37 9.53 -16.87 2.20
C ARG A 37 8.28 -16.51 3.01
N LEU A 38 8.41 -15.74 4.09
CA LEU A 38 7.28 -15.44 4.98
C LEU A 38 6.35 -14.38 4.36
N ALA A 39 6.93 -13.43 3.61
CA ALA A 39 6.17 -12.46 2.83
C ALA A 39 5.36 -13.14 1.70
N ILE A 40 5.99 -14.03 0.92
CA ILE A 40 5.32 -14.81 -0.14
C ILE A 40 4.25 -15.74 0.47
N LYS A 41 4.57 -16.42 1.57
CA LYS A 41 3.60 -17.25 2.29
C LYS A 41 2.39 -16.43 2.73
N SER A 42 2.60 -15.23 3.27
CA SER A 42 1.53 -14.31 3.67
C SER A 42 0.63 -13.93 2.48
N PHE A 43 1.21 -13.64 1.31
CA PHE A 43 0.43 -13.37 0.10
C PHE A 43 -0.47 -14.54 -0.29
N PHE A 44 0.07 -15.76 -0.39
CA PHE A 44 -0.75 -16.92 -0.75
C PHE A 44 -1.80 -17.27 0.31
N LEU A 45 -1.49 -17.10 1.60
CA LEU A 45 -2.46 -17.26 2.68
C LEU A 45 -3.60 -16.23 2.59
N GLY A 46 -3.30 -15.01 2.18
CA GLY A 46 -4.32 -13.99 1.89
C GLY A 46 -5.26 -14.42 0.78
N GLY A 47 -4.73 -14.97 -0.31
CA GLY A 47 -5.56 -15.56 -1.37
C GLY A 47 -6.40 -16.73 -0.85
N LEU A 48 -5.82 -17.65 -0.09
CA LEU A 48 -6.56 -18.77 0.49
C LEU A 48 -7.67 -18.34 1.46
N ALA A 49 -7.54 -17.19 2.11
CA ALA A 49 -8.57 -16.67 3.00
C ALA A 49 -9.86 -16.25 2.26
N VAL A 50 -9.82 -16.04 0.94
CA VAL A 50 -11.02 -15.73 0.14
C VAL A 50 -12.03 -16.89 0.14
N PHE A 51 -11.57 -18.14 0.10
CA PHE A 51 -12.47 -19.31 0.04
C PHE A 51 -13.42 -19.43 1.25
N PRO A 52 -12.92 -19.47 2.51
CA PRO A 52 -13.81 -19.53 3.67
C PRO A 52 -14.67 -18.28 3.81
N THR A 53 -14.15 -17.10 3.43
CA THR A 53 -14.94 -15.87 3.41
C THR A 53 -16.09 -15.95 2.42
N HIS A 54 -15.83 -16.31 1.17
CA HIS A 54 -16.86 -16.39 0.13
C HIS A 54 -17.96 -17.41 0.49
N TYR A 55 -17.59 -18.53 1.12
CA TYR A 55 -18.55 -19.48 1.67
C TYR A 55 -19.45 -18.83 2.74
N PHE A 56 -18.85 -18.10 3.69
CA PHE A 56 -19.59 -17.42 4.75
C PHE A 56 -20.51 -16.33 4.19
N GLU A 57 -20.05 -15.52 3.24
CA GLU A 57 -20.85 -14.50 2.55
C GLU A 57 -22.06 -15.11 1.84
N GLY A 58 -21.88 -16.24 1.15
CA GLY A 58 -22.98 -16.95 0.49
C GLY A 58 -24.06 -17.40 1.49
N VAL A 59 -23.64 -17.98 2.63
CA VAL A 59 -24.57 -18.38 3.71
C VAL A 59 -25.25 -17.15 4.33
N ALA A 60 -24.50 -16.09 4.64
CA ALA A 60 -25.03 -14.86 5.20
C ALA A 60 -26.04 -14.19 4.25
N GLY A 61 -25.75 -14.16 2.95
CA GLY A 61 -26.62 -13.61 1.92
C GLY A 61 -27.94 -14.36 1.80
N GLN A 62 -27.92 -15.70 1.92
CA GLN A 62 -29.12 -16.52 1.95
C GLN A 62 -29.95 -16.26 3.22
N LEU A 63 -29.31 -16.20 4.39
CA LEU A 63 -29.99 -15.97 5.67
C LEU A 63 -30.63 -14.58 5.78
N ILE A 64 -29.96 -13.56 5.25
CA ILE A 64 -30.42 -12.16 5.28
C ILE A 64 -31.45 -11.89 4.16
N GLY A 65 -31.52 -12.78 3.15
CA GLY A 65 -32.46 -12.66 2.03
C GLY A 65 -32.11 -11.51 1.08
N LEU A 66 -30.82 -11.32 0.77
CA LEU A 66 -30.37 -10.24 -0.12
C LEU A 66 -30.92 -10.32 -1.56
N GLN A 67 -31.44 -11.47 -1.95
CA GLN A 67 -32.19 -11.63 -3.20
C GLN A 67 -33.42 -10.71 -3.28
N VAL A 68 -33.82 -10.08 -2.16
CA VAL A 68 -34.96 -9.15 -2.03
C VAL A 68 -34.48 -7.72 -1.65
N LEU A 69 -33.36 -7.25 -2.19
CA LEU A 69 -33.00 -5.83 -2.12
C LEU A 69 -33.79 -5.01 -3.14
N GLN A 70 -35.08 -4.81 -2.87
CA GLN A 70 -35.85 -3.80 -3.57
C GLN A 70 -35.56 -2.43 -2.95
N ASN A 71 -35.18 -1.45 -3.78
CA ASN A 71 -34.82 -0.07 -3.40
C ASN A 71 -35.94 0.71 -2.68
N HIS A 72 -37.09 0.10 -2.40
CA HIS A 72 -38.27 0.72 -1.80
C HIS A 72 -38.69 0.13 -0.44
N SER A 73 -37.92 -0.80 0.15
CA SER A 73 -38.20 -1.30 1.50
C SER A 73 -37.72 -0.31 2.58
N PRO A 74 -38.50 -0.03 3.64
CA PRO A 74 -38.04 0.76 4.79
C PRO A 74 -36.83 0.12 5.51
N PHE A 75 -36.58 -1.17 5.30
CA PHE A 75 -35.45 -1.90 5.87
C PHE A 75 -34.23 -1.98 4.95
N PHE A 76 -34.25 -1.32 3.78
CA PHE A 76 -33.16 -1.35 2.81
C PHE A 76 -31.81 -0.96 3.43
N TRP A 77 -31.73 0.23 4.04
CA TRP A 77 -30.49 0.74 4.63
C TRP A 77 -29.99 -0.08 5.82
N PRO A 78 -30.82 -0.42 6.84
CA PRO A 78 -30.40 -1.29 7.93
C PRO A 78 -29.89 -2.66 7.46
N LYS A 79 -30.55 -3.27 6.45
CA LYS A 79 -30.12 -4.58 5.92
C LYS A 79 -28.78 -4.49 5.19
N ILE A 80 -28.57 -3.45 4.37
CA ILE A 80 -27.29 -3.24 3.68
C ILE A 80 -26.16 -3.03 4.68
N ILE A 81 -26.35 -2.14 5.67
CA ILE A 81 -25.34 -1.88 6.69
C ILE A 81 -25.04 -3.17 7.47
N PHE A 82 -26.08 -3.90 7.89
CA PHE A 82 -25.89 -5.15 8.61
C PHE A 82 -25.11 -6.18 7.77
N TYR A 83 -25.48 -6.37 6.51
CA TYR A 83 -24.79 -7.29 5.62
C TYR A 83 -23.35 -6.85 5.32
N ALA A 84 -23.12 -5.57 5.04
CA ALA A 84 -21.80 -5.02 4.80
C ALA A 84 -20.86 -5.24 5.98
N PHE A 85 -21.33 -5.00 7.22
CA PHE A 85 -20.50 -5.15 8.40
C PHE A 85 -20.34 -6.60 8.87
N PHE A 86 -21.42 -7.37 8.93
CA PHE A 86 -21.44 -8.69 9.55
C PHE A 86 -21.39 -9.85 8.54
N GLY A 87 -21.92 -9.65 7.33
CA GLY A 87 -21.90 -10.64 6.25
C GLY A 87 -20.58 -10.65 5.49
N VAL A 88 -20.03 -9.47 5.19
CA VAL A 88 -18.84 -9.30 4.33
C VAL A 88 -17.61 -8.88 5.17
N ALA A 89 -17.57 -7.64 5.65
CA ALA A 89 -16.38 -7.07 6.31
C ALA A 89 -15.88 -7.89 7.52
N LEU A 90 -16.79 -8.34 8.38
CA LEU A 90 -16.42 -9.21 9.51
C LEU A 90 -15.80 -10.52 9.01
N ALA A 91 -16.41 -11.17 8.03
CA ALA A 91 -15.94 -12.45 7.51
C ALA A 91 -14.56 -12.32 6.87
N GLU A 92 -14.37 -11.31 6.05
CA GLU A 92 -13.14 -11.01 5.34
C GLU A 92 -11.99 -10.70 6.30
N GLU A 93 -12.19 -9.69 7.15
CA GLU A 93 -11.12 -9.21 8.02
C GLU A 93 -10.80 -10.20 9.14
N LEU A 94 -11.80 -10.94 9.63
CA LEU A 94 -11.57 -12.04 10.57
C LEU A 94 -10.81 -13.18 9.91
N CYS A 95 -11.13 -13.59 8.68
CA CYS A 95 -10.37 -14.63 7.99
C CYS A 95 -8.91 -14.21 7.76
N LYS A 96 -8.66 -13.00 7.26
CA LYS A 96 -7.30 -12.43 7.12
C LYS A 96 -6.56 -12.45 8.47
N PHE A 97 -7.22 -12.01 9.54
CA PHE A 97 -6.67 -12.02 10.89
C PHE A 97 -6.32 -13.44 11.37
N LEU A 98 -7.23 -14.40 11.21
CA LEU A 98 -7.04 -15.78 11.63
C LEU A 98 -5.90 -16.44 10.88
N PHE A 99 -5.81 -16.24 9.56
CA PHE A 99 -4.71 -16.77 8.76
C PHE A 99 -3.37 -16.15 9.17
N LEU A 100 -3.31 -14.83 9.37
CA LEU A 100 -2.10 -14.17 9.87
C LEU A 100 -1.73 -14.70 11.25
N LYS A 101 -2.71 -14.84 12.15
CA LYS A 101 -2.50 -15.28 13.53
C LYS A 101 -2.05 -16.73 13.62
N ALA A 102 -2.64 -17.63 12.84
CA ALA A 102 -2.36 -19.06 12.89
C ALA A 102 -1.03 -19.43 12.23
N PHE A 103 -0.68 -18.80 11.10
CA PHE A 103 0.41 -19.28 10.25
C PHE A 103 1.66 -18.41 10.22
N ILE A 104 1.57 -17.15 10.66
CA ILE A 104 2.65 -16.15 10.53
C ILE A 104 3.00 -15.51 11.88
N TYR A 105 2.00 -15.18 12.71
CA TYR A 105 2.19 -14.37 13.91
C TYR A 105 3.16 -14.97 14.92
N ASP A 106 3.15 -16.29 15.11
CA ASP A 106 4.03 -16.97 16.06
C ASP A 106 5.34 -17.47 15.40
N ASP A 107 5.58 -17.15 14.13
CA ASP A 107 6.84 -17.43 13.45
C ASP A 107 7.99 -16.63 14.09
N ARG A 108 9.18 -17.23 14.12
CA ARG A 108 10.41 -16.63 14.68
C ARG A 108 10.95 -15.49 13.83
N ASP A 109 10.69 -15.54 12.52
CA ASP A 109 11.15 -14.52 11.58
C ASP A 109 10.34 -13.22 11.74
N PHE A 110 9.14 -13.28 12.31
CA PHE A 110 8.40 -12.11 12.80
C PHE A 110 8.99 -11.65 14.13
N ASN A 111 10.06 -10.89 14.07
CA ASN A 111 10.93 -10.56 15.20
C ASN A 111 10.89 -9.07 15.59
N GLU A 112 10.21 -8.22 14.82
CA GLU A 112 9.94 -6.83 15.20
C GLU A 112 8.52 -6.36 14.82
N PRO A 113 8.01 -5.29 15.43
CA PRO A 113 6.66 -4.81 15.13
C PRO A 113 6.43 -4.42 13.67
N PHE A 114 7.45 -3.92 12.97
CA PHE A 114 7.33 -3.48 11.57
C PHE A 114 6.95 -4.63 10.64
N ASP A 115 7.43 -5.85 10.90
CA ASP A 115 7.12 -7.04 10.10
C ASP A 115 5.61 -7.29 10.05
N GLY A 116 4.88 -6.90 11.10
CA GLY A 116 3.42 -6.93 11.13
C GLY A 116 2.80 -6.15 9.97
N ILE A 117 3.30 -4.95 9.66
CA ILE A 117 2.84 -4.15 8.51
C ILE A 117 3.13 -4.87 7.19
N VAL A 118 4.31 -5.48 7.06
CA VAL A 118 4.70 -6.19 5.83
C VAL A 118 3.81 -7.41 5.64
N TYR A 119 3.73 -8.32 6.61
CA TYR A 119 2.94 -9.54 6.49
C TYR A 119 1.44 -9.29 6.41
N GLY A 120 0.92 -8.32 7.17
CA GLY A 120 -0.48 -7.89 7.09
C GLY A 120 -0.82 -7.28 5.72
N GLY A 121 0.04 -6.40 5.21
CA GLY A 121 -0.09 -5.85 3.86
C GLY A 121 -0.03 -6.94 2.78
N MET A 122 0.88 -7.91 2.90
CA MET A 122 0.99 -9.04 1.97
C MET A 122 -0.26 -9.92 1.97
N ILE A 123 -0.86 -10.20 3.13
CA ILE A 123 -2.17 -10.89 3.20
C ILE A 123 -3.24 -10.07 2.49
N GLY A 124 -3.30 -8.75 2.71
CA GLY A 124 -4.22 -7.86 2.02
C GLY A 124 -4.04 -7.89 0.50
N CYS A 125 -2.80 -7.86 0.01
CA CYS A 125 -2.49 -7.97 -1.42
C CYS A 125 -2.94 -9.30 -2.02
N GLY A 126 -2.67 -10.41 -1.32
CA GLY A 126 -3.05 -11.74 -1.79
C GLY A 126 -4.55 -11.94 -1.85
N PHE A 127 -5.26 -11.49 -0.80
CA PHE A 127 -6.71 -11.52 -0.74
C PHE A 127 -7.32 -10.69 -1.88
N ALA A 128 -6.88 -9.44 -2.01
CA ALA A 128 -7.32 -8.53 -3.07
C ALA A 128 -7.07 -9.12 -4.46
N THR A 129 -5.93 -9.79 -4.67
CA THR A 129 -5.58 -10.39 -5.96
C THR A 129 -6.59 -11.47 -6.34
N LEU A 130 -6.84 -12.44 -5.44
CA LEU A 130 -7.72 -13.56 -5.77
C LEU A 130 -9.18 -13.12 -5.86
N GLU A 131 -9.64 -12.27 -4.95
CA GLU A 131 -11.00 -11.73 -5.04
C GLU A 131 -11.21 -10.93 -6.32
N ASN A 132 -10.24 -10.09 -6.70
CA ASN A 132 -10.34 -9.31 -7.94
C ASN A 132 -10.37 -10.21 -9.19
N ILE A 133 -9.76 -11.41 -9.17
CA ILE A 133 -9.93 -12.39 -10.25
C ILE A 133 -11.39 -12.80 -10.37
N PHE A 134 -12.05 -13.19 -9.27
CA PHE A 134 -13.46 -13.59 -9.30
C PHE A 134 -14.36 -12.47 -9.82
N TYR A 135 -14.21 -11.25 -9.28
CA TYR A 135 -15.00 -10.08 -9.73
C TYR A 135 -14.79 -9.73 -11.21
N VAL A 136 -13.55 -9.80 -11.70
CA VAL A 136 -13.24 -9.40 -13.09
C VAL A 136 -13.65 -10.46 -14.09
N LEU A 137 -13.57 -11.74 -13.74
CA LEU A 137 -14.08 -12.81 -14.58
C LEU A 137 -15.61 -12.80 -14.65
N GLU A 138 -16.29 -12.40 -13.57
CA GLU A 138 -17.76 -12.33 -13.53
C GLU A 138 -18.32 -11.06 -14.19
N HIS A 139 -17.72 -9.89 -13.95
CA HIS A 139 -18.28 -8.60 -14.33
C HIS A 139 -17.47 -7.84 -15.41
N GLY A 140 -16.35 -8.42 -15.85
CA GLY A 140 -15.55 -7.90 -16.95
C GLY A 140 -14.59 -6.75 -16.60
N GLN A 141 -14.00 -6.18 -17.65
CA GLN A 141 -12.87 -5.26 -17.55
C GLN A 141 -13.17 -3.97 -16.76
N THR A 142 -14.33 -3.36 -16.96
CA THR A 142 -14.70 -2.08 -16.35
C THR A 142 -14.66 -2.16 -14.82
N VAL A 143 -15.16 -3.27 -14.26
CA VAL A 143 -15.10 -3.54 -12.82
C VAL A 143 -13.67 -3.70 -12.35
N GLY A 144 -12.81 -4.38 -13.11
CA GLY A 144 -11.39 -4.54 -12.79
C GLY A 144 -10.63 -3.22 -12.70
N ILE A 145 -10.88 -2.31 -13.66
CA ILE A 145 -10.26 -0.98 -13.67
C ILE A 145 -10.73 -0.16 -12.46
N LEU A 146 -12.02 -0.20 -12.12
CA LEU A 146 -12.53 0.50 -10.95
C LEU A 146 -11.91 -0.04 -9.66
N ARG A 147 -11.91 -1.38 -9.50
CA ARG A 147 -11.38 -2.07 -8.31
C ARG A 147 -9.88 -1.86 -8.11
N MET A 148 -9.12 -1.67 -9.20
CA MET A 148 -7.69 -1.34 -9.15
C MET A 148 -7.40 -0.07 -8.34
N VAL A 149 -8.30 0.92 -8.34
CA VAL A 149 -8.14 2.18 -7.59
C VAL A 149 -9.02 2.25 -6.35
N THR A 150 -9.92 1.28 -6.15
CA THR A 150 -10.82 1.21 -4.99
C THR A 150 -10.54 0.03 -4.06
N ALA A 151 -11.15 -1.13 -4.35
CA ALA A 151 -11.12 -2.32 -3.49
C ALA A 151 -9.70 -2.84 -3.27
N VAL A 152 -8.90 -2.92 -4.34
CA VAL A 152 -7.55 -3.50 -4.27
C VAL A 152 -6.64 -2.70 -3.32
N PRO A 153 -6.49 -1.37 -3.47
CA PRO A 153 -5.81 -0.56 -2.46
C PRO A 153 -6.47 -0.65 -1.07
N GLY A 154 -7.81 -0.69 -1.00
CA GLY A 154 -8.57 -0.83 0.23
C GLY A 154 -8.12 -2.01 1.09
N HIS A 155 -8.19 -3.23 0.56
CA HIS A 155 -7.75 -4.43 1.28
C HIS A 155 -6.27 -4.39 1.67
N VAL A 156 -5.42 -3.78 0.85
CA VAL A 156 -4.01 -3.62 1.18
C VAL A 156 -3.83 -2.73 2.40
N PHE A 157 -4.52 -1.59 2.48
CA PHE A 157 -4.46 -0.71 3.63
C PHE A 157 -5.13 -1.30 4.87
N PHE A 158 -6.25 -2.02 4.72
CA PHE A 158 -6.86 -2.77 5.82
C PHE A 158 -5.89 -3.82 6.37
N GLY A 159 -5.23 -4.58 5.50
CA GLY A 159 -4.16 -5.52 5.86
C GLY A 159 -2.99 -4.86 6.58
N VAL A 160 -2.53 -3.68 6.11
CA VAL A 160 -1.46 -2.91 6.78
C VAL A 160 -1.88 -2.44 8.17
N ILE A 161 -3.11 -1.96 8.34
CA ILE A 161 -3.64 -1.49 9.63
C ILE A 161 -3.77 -2.69 10.59
N LEU A 162 -4.34 -3.81 10.13
CA LEU A 162 -4.41 -5.05 10.88
C LEU A 162 -3.01 -5.51 11.33
N GLY A 163 -2.08 -5.51 10.38
CA GLY A 163 -0.68 -5.83 10.58
C GLY A 163 0.03 -4.94 11.61
N TYR A 164 -0.22 -3.63 11.58
CA TYR A 164 0.28 -2.68 12.58
C TYR A 164 -0.16 -3.06 14.00
N PHE A 165 -1.45 -3.34 14.19
CA PHE A 165 -1.98 -3.71 15.50
C PHE A 165 -1.48 -5.07 15.95
N MET A 166 -1.36 -6.04 15.05
CA MET A 166 -0.81 -7.37 15.36
C MET A 166 0.69 -7.31 15.71
N GLY A 167 1.48 -6.55 14.96
CA GLY A 167 2.89 -6.29 15.26
C GLY A 167 3.05 -5.64 16.65
N ARG A 168 2.24 -4.63 16.95
CA ARG A 168 2.19 -4.03 18.31
C ARG A 168 1.78 -5.05 19.36
N ALA A 169 0.80 -5.91 19.10
CA ALA A 169 0.30 -6.91 20.04
C ALA A 169 1.36 -7.95 20.41
N LYS A 170 2.21 -8.36 19.46
CA LYS A 170 3.25 -9.39 19.71
C LYS A 170 4.27 -8.93 20.74
N PHE A 171 4.61 -7.63 20.72
CA PHE A 171 5.63 -7.00 21.56
C PHE A 171 5.05 -6.04 22.61
N SER A 172 3.76 -6.19 22.95
CA SER A 172 3.08 -5.39 23.99
C SER A 172 2.56 -6.28 25.11
N VAL A 173 2.58 -5.76 26.33
CA VAL A 173 1.97 -6.41 27.52
C VAL A 173 0.45 -6.54 27.34
N ASN A 174 -0.19 -5.56 26.70
CA ASN A 174 -1.63 -5.53 26.46
C ASN A 174 -1.98 -6.15 25.09
N ARG A 175 -1.60 -7.41 24.88
CA ARG A 175 -1.77 -8.13 23.60
C ARG A 175 -3.22 -8.12 23.12
N ALA A 176 -4.15 -8.60 23.94
CA ALA A 176 -5.57 -8.75 23.57
C ALA A 176 -6.18 -7.42 23.13
N ARG A 177 -5.86 -6.33 23.84
CA ARG A 177 -6.32 -4.98 23.49
C ARG A 177 -5.92 -4.62 22.07
N HIS A 178 -4.65 -4.77 21.70
CA HIS A 178 -4.19 -4.41 20.36
C HIS A 178 -4.84 -5.29 19.27
N LEU A 179 -4.97 -6.61 19.50
CA LEU A 179 -5.62 -7.50 18.54
C LEU A 179 -7.08 -7.11 18.31
N ILE A 180 -7.85 -6.89 19.38
CA ILE A 180 -9.27 -6.50 19.30
C ILE A 180 -9.42 -5.12 18.64
N HIS A 181 -8.60 -4.15 19.02
CA HIS A 181 -8.66 -2.81 18.42
C HIS A 181 -8.33 -2.85 16.93
N GLY A 182 -7.32 -3.63 16.53
CA GLY A 182 -6.97 -3.79 15.12
C GLY A 182 -8.12 -4.35 14.31
N LEU A 183 -8.73 -5.43 14.79
CA LEU A 183 -9.85 -6.08 14.12
C LEU A 183 -11.08 -5.15 14.03
N LEU A 184 -11.45 -4.47 15.11
CA LEU A 184 -12.57 -3.52 15.11
C LEU A 184 -12.35 -2.36 14.13
N VAL A 185 -11.14 -1.81 14.07
CA VAL A 185 -10.82 -0.71 13.14
C VAL A 185 -10.97 -1.16 11.69
N VAL A 186 -10.42 -2.31 11.31
CA VAL A 186 -10.48 -2.76 9.91
C VAL A 186 -11.89 -3.19 9.51
N ILE A 187 -12.64 -3.87 10.38
CA ILE A 187 -14.05 -4.21 10.13
C ILE A 187 -14.87 -2.94 9.95
N THR A 188 -14.62 -1.90 10.75
CA THR A 188 -15.36 -0.64 10.63
C THR A 188 -15.07 0.07 9.31
N LEU A 189 -13.78 0.20 8.94
CA LEU A 189 -13.40 0.83 7.68
C LEU A 189 -13.92 0.06 6.47
N HIS A 190 -13.83 -1.27 6.51
CA HIS A 190 -14.28 -2.12 5.43
C HIS A 190 -15.81 -2.15 5.32
N GLY A 191 -16.54 -2.31 6.43
CA GLY A 191 -18.01 -2.28 6.43
C GLY A 191 -18.58 -0.95 5.94
N LEU A 192 -17.91 0.18 6.24
CA LEU A 192 -18.25 1.49 5.66
C LEU A 192 -18.03 1.53 4.15
N TYR A 193 -16.94 0.92 3.65
CA TYR A 193 -16.63 0.84 2.23
C TYR A 193 -17.70 0.02 1.50
N ASP A 194 -18.07 -1.15 2.03
CA ASP A 194 -19.08 -2.01 1.44
C ASP A 194 -20.48 -1.41 1.51
N THR A 195 -20.82 -0.74 2.61
CA THR A 195 -22.08 0.01 2.70
C THR A 195 -22.18 1.05 1.57
N ALA A 196 -21.08 1.77 1.32
CA ALA A 196 -21.01 2.73 0.22
C ALA A 196 -21.15 2.03 -1.15
N ALA A 197 -20.44 0.92 -1.36
CA ALA A 197 -20.47 0.15 -2.60
C ALA A 197 -21.87 -0.43 -2.89
N TYR A 198 -22.50 -1.09 -1.92
CA TYR A 198 -23.84 -1.70 -2.07
C TYR A 198 -24.96 -0.67 -2.23
N SER A 199 -24.83 0.51 -1.63
CA SER A 199 -25.89 1.53 -1.71
C SER A 199 -26.10 2.10 -3.12
N ASN A 200 -25.08 2.04 -3.99
CA ASN A 200 -25.14 2.49 -5.38
C ASN A 200 -25.78 3.89 -5.59
N THR A 201 -25.54 4.80 -4.64
CA THR A 201 -26.06 6.17 -4.68
C THR A 201 -25.07 7.13 -5.34
N PHE A 202 -25.53 8.34 -5.69
CA PHE A 202 -24.65 9.40 -6.19
C PHE A 202 -23.49 9.71 -5.21
N TRP A 203 -23.72 9.58 -3.90
CA TRP A 203 -22.72 9.87 -2.86
C TRP A 203 -21.72 8.72 -2.61
N SER A 204 -22.02 7.51 -3.10
CA SER A 204 -21.21 6.30 -2.85
C SER A 204 -19.77 6.45 -3.31
N GLY A 205 -19.53 7.07 -4.46
CA GLY A 205 -18.17 7.30 -4.98
C GLY A 205 -17.33 8.17 -4.03
N TYR A 206 -17.90 9.28 -3.53
CA TYR A 206 -17.20 10.18 -2.61
C TYR A 206 -16.84 9.47 -1.29
N LEU A 207 -17.77 8.68 -0.76
CA LEU A 207 -17.56 7.94 0.48
C LEU A 207 -16.48 6.85 0.32
N ILE A 208 -16.52 6.10 -0.78
CA ILE A 208 -15.49 5.11 -1.14
C ILE A 208 -14.10 5.76 -1.15
N PHE A 209 -13.94 6.87 -1.86
CA PHE A 209 -12.65 7.57 -1.92
C PHE A 209 -12.23 8.13 -0.58
N ALA A 210 -13.16 8.71 0.20
CA ALA A 210 -12.85 9.19 1.55
C ALA A 210 -12.30 8.07 2.44
N ILE A 211 -12.87 6.86 2.37
CA ILE A 211 -12.44 5.70 3.14
C ILE A 211 -11.07 5.20 2.66
N ILE A 212 -10.85 5.11 1.35
CA ILE A 212 -9.54 4.72 0.79
C ILE A 212 -8.47 5.72 1.22
N PHE A 213 -8.75 7.02 1.15
CA PHE A 213 -7.83 8.08 1.57
C PHE A 213 -7.54 8.05 3.06
N LEU A 214 -8.56 7.79 3.89
CA LEU A 214 -8.40 7.58 5.31
C LEU A 214 -7.53 6.34 5.58
N GLY A 215 -7.77 5.23 4.88
CA GLY A 215 -6.98 4.01 4.95
C GLY A 215 -5.51 4.24 4.58
N ILE A 216 -5.26 4.95 3.48
CA ILE A 216 -3.91 5.38 3.07
C ILE A 216 -3.26 6.18 4.18
N TYR A 217 -3.93 7.23 4.68
CA TYR A 217 -3.40 8.09 5.73
C TYR A 217 -3.04 7.29 7.00
N LEU A 218 -3.94 6.42 7.45
CA LEU A 218 -3.72 5.57 8.63
C LEU A 218 -2.60 4.56 8.41
N GLY A 219 -2.52 3.92 7.24
CA GLY A 219 -1.44 2.99 6.89
C GLY A 219 -0.07 3.66 6.86
N LEU A 220 0.03 4.88 6.31
CA LEU A 220 1.27 5.66 6.31
C LEU A 220 1.66 6.12 7.71
N LYS A 221 0.67 6.54 8.52
CA LYS A 221 0.91 6.89 9.92
C LYS A 221 1.42 5.68 10.71
N ALA A 222 0.79 4.51 10.54
CA ALA A 222 1.20 3.25 11.14
C ALA A 222 2.63 2.88 10.76
N LYS A 223 2.96 2.94 9.46
CA LYS A 223 4.32 2.74 8.96
C LYS A 223 5.32 3.67 9.66
N ARG A 224 5.01 4.96 9.70
CA ARG A 224 5.90 5.97 10.30
C ARG A 224 6.17 5.70 11.79
N GLU A 225 5.16 5.27 12.52
CA GLU A 225 5.32 4.94 13.93
C GLU A 225 6.22 3.70 14.13
N LEU A 226 6.05 2.65 13.32
CA LEU A 226 6.84 1.45 13.45
C LEU A 226 8.25 1.58 12.85
N GLU A 227 8.46 2.42 11.83
CA GLU A 227 9.78 2.72 11.27
C GLU A 227 10.67 3.44 12.31
N LYS A 228 10.09 4.36 13.10
CA LYS A 228 10.79 4.97 14.24
C LYS A 228 11.21 3.93 15.27
N LEU A 229 10.33 2.95 15.53
CA LEU A 229 10.61 1.87 16.47
C LEU A 229 11.73 0.95 15.95
N ALA A 230 11.67 0.55 14.68
CA ALA A 230 12.71 -0.23 14.02
C ALA A 230 14.08 0.50 14.07
N THR A 231 14.09 1.82 13.84
CA THR A 231 15.32 2.64 13.97
C THR A 231 15.87 2.61 15.40
N VAL A 232 15.00 2.68 16.41
CA VAL A 232 15.41 2.55 17.83
C VAL A 232 15.99 1.18 18.13
N ILE A 233 15.41 0.12 17.56
CA ILE A 233 15.92 -1.25 17.71
C ILE A 233 17.32 -1.37 17.10
N GLU A 234 17.48 -0.93 15.85
CA GLU A 234 18.70 -1.06 15.07
C GLU A 234 19.88 -0.31 15.69
N PHE A 235 19.67 0.95 16.09
CA PHE A 235 20.73 1.84 16.59
C PHE A 235 20.73 2.04 18.11
N SER A 236 20.06 1.17 18.85
CA SER A 236 20.08 1.20 20.32
C SER A 236 21.49 1.09 20.90
N ALA A 237 21.76 1.76 22.02
CA ALA A 237 23.00 1.55 22.77
C ALA A 237 22.98 0.18 23.49
N LYS A 238 24.17 -0.39 23.75
CA LYS A 238 24.33 -1.61 24.56
C LYS A 238 23.79 -1.37 25.98
N GLN A 239 22.69 -2.03 26.33
CA GLN A 239 21.97 -1.74 27.58
C GLN A 239 21.53 -2.98 28.35
N TYR A 240 21.42 -4.17 27.74
CA TYR A 240 20.76 -5.31 28.39
C TYR A 240 21.70 -6.48 28.64
N PHE A 241 21.55 -7.12 29.79
CA PHE A 241 22.29 -8.33 30.14
C PHE A 241 21.35 -9.54 30.31
N PRO A 242 21.69 -10.71 29.77
CA PRO A 242 20.95 -11.94 30.04
C PRO A 242 21.13 -12.40 31.50
N VAL A 243 20.07 -12.95 32.09
CA VAL A 243 20.03 -13.37 33.51
C VAL A 243 20.79 -14.68 33.76
N LYS A 244 21.01 -15.55 32.75
CA LYS A 244 21.61 -16.90 32.94
C LYS A 244 23.14 -16.93 32.98
N GLY A 245 23.67 -17.32 34.16
CA GLY A 245 25.01 -17.87 34.41
C GLY A 245 26.08 -16.86 34.87
N ARG A 246 26.83 -17.21 35.94
CA ARG A 246 27.89 -16.42 36.62
C ARG A 246 29.11 -15.98 35.75
N ARG A 247 28.95 -15.74 34.45
CA ARG A 247 29.97 -15.12 33.59
C ARG A 247 29.43 -13.82 33.02
N LYS A 248 30.15 -12.71 33.25
CA LYS A 248 29.87 -11.40 32.65
C LYS A 248 29.76 -11.56 31.13
N ARG A 249 28.53 -11.61 30.60
CA ARG A 249 28.28 -11.52 29.16
C ARG A 249 28.32 -10.05 28.75
N ALA A 250 28.83 -9.77 27.55
CA ALA A 250 28.82 -8.42 27.00
C ALA A 250 27.38 -7.89 26.92
N PRO A 251 27.15 -6.58 27.14
CA PRO A 251 25.82 -6.01 27.05
C PRO A 251 25.31 -6.06 25.61
N LEU A 252 24.04 -6.42 25.46
CA LEU A 252 23.34 -6.58 24.18
C LEU A 252 22.70 -5.25 23.75
N HIS A 253 22.71 -5.02 22.44
CA HIS A 253 21.83 -4.08 21.75
C HIS A 253 20.42 -4.67 21.60
N LEU A 254 19.41 -3.84 21.31
CA LEU A 254 18.07 -4.32 20.95
C LEU A 254 18.09 -5.15 19.66
N ARG A 255 18.91 -4.78 18.65
CA ARG A 255 19.12 -5.60 17.45
C ARG A 255 19.70 -6.99 17.75
N ASP A 256 20.56 -7.10 18.76
CA ASP A 256 21.14 -8.39 19.13
C ASP A 256 20.06 -9.28 19.75
N ILE A 257 19.18 -8.70 20.57
CA ILE A 257 18.00 -9.38 21.13
C ILE A 257 17.07 -9.82 19.99
N ARG A 258 16.79 -8.95 19.00
CA ARG A 258 16.01 -9.29 17.79
C ARG A 258 16.61 -10.48 17.04
N CYS A 259 17.91 -10.46 16.78
CA CYS A 259 18.64 -11.56 16.12
C CYS A 259 18.63 -12.87 16.93
N LEU A 260 18.61 -12.79 18.25
CA LEU A 260 18.49 -13.96 19.11
C LEU A 260 17.06 -14.52 19.15
N LEU A 261 16.04 -13.68 19.07
CA LEU A 261 14.64 -14.09 18.89
C LEU A 261 14.46 -14.83 17.56
N SER A 262 14.97 -14.29 16.45
CA SER A 262 14.86 -14.94 15.13
C SER A 262 15.60 -16.28 15.06
N LYS A 263 16.71 -16.44 15.78
CA LYS A 263 17.43 -17.71 15.92
C LYS A 263 16.78 -18.69 16.91
N GLY A 264 15.69 -18.31 17.58
CA GLY A 264 15.03 -19.12 18.61
C GLY A 264 15.86 -19.32 19.89
N LYS A 265 16.88 -18.47 20.11
CA LYS A 265 17.74 -18.52 21.31
C LYS A 265 17.15 -17.76 22.50
N LEU A 266 16.20 -16.87 22.24
CA LEU A 266 15.40 -16.15 23.23
C LEU A 266 13.93 -16.23 22.84
N VAL A 267 13.04 -16.03 23.82
CA VAL A 267 11.60 -15.84 23.63
C VAL A 267 11.14 -14.49 24.23
N PRO A 268 10.04 -13.87 23.77
CA PRO A 268 9.58 -12.58 24.27
C PRO A 268 9.35 -12.50 25.80
N GLU A 269 9.12 -13.65 26.44
CA GLU A 269 8.92 -13.82 27.88
C GLU A 269 10.24 -13.84 28.67
N ASP A 270 11.39 -14.01 28.02
CA ASP A 270 12.69 -14.05 28.71
C ASP A 270 13.01 -12.72 29.39
N ASN A 271 13.67 -12.82 30.55
CA ASN A 271 14.04 -11.70 31.40
C ASN A 271 15.47 -11.23 31.14
N LEU A 272 15.66 -9.92 31.06
CA LEU A 272 16.95 -9.23 30.91
C LEU A 272 17.12 -8.15 31.99
N ILE A 273 18.36 -7.90 32.37
CA ILE A 273 18.71 -6.84 33.33
C ILE A 273 19.04 -5.57 32.55
N ASP A 274 18.36 -4.47 32.87
CA ASP A 274 18.67 -3.15 32.31
C ASP A 274 19.89 -2.54 33.04
N LYS A 275 20.96 -2.26 32.30
CA LYS A 275 22.19 -1.64 32.81
C LYS A 275 21.95 -0.31 33.53
N LYS A 276 20.98 0.50 33.09
CA LYS A 276 20.73 1.84 33.68
C LYS A 276 19.93 1.79 34.97
N SER A 277 18.90 0.94 35.01
CA SER A 277 17.96 0.89 36.14
C SER A 277 18.24 -0.25 37.12
N GLY A 278 19.05 -1.24 36.73
CA GLY A 278 19.27 -2.48 37.49
C GLY A 278 18.04 -3.40 37.56
N LYS A 279 16.90 -2.98 36.99
CA LYS A 279 15.64 -3.73 37.05
C LYS A 279 15.66 -4.88 36.05
N ILE A 280 15.06 -5.99 36.46
CA ILE A 280 14.74 -7.12 35.59
C ILE A 280 13.48 -6.77 34.81
N LYS A 281 13.56 -6.87 33.48
CA LYS A 281 12.45 -6.63 32.56
C LYS A 281 12.35 -7.76 31.56
N SER A 282 11.13 -8.14 31.21
CA SER A 282 10.94 -9.08 30.09
C SER A 282 11.29 -8.39 28.76
N ILE A 283 11.70 -9.17 27.75
CA ILE A 283 11.95 -8.66 26.40
C ILE A 283 10.69 -7.94 25.87
N ARG A 284 9.50 -8.50 26.12
CA ARG A 284 8.22 -7.86 25.80
C ARG A 284 8.09 -6.46 26.43
N GLU A 285 8.40 -6.31 27.71
CA GLU A 285 8.34 -5.01 28.39
C GLU A 285 9.35 -4.01 27.78
N ILE A 286 10.54 -4.49 27.44
CA ILE A 286 11.62 -3.69 26.84
C ILE A 286 11.19 -3.11 25.49
N PHE A 287 10.59 -3.92 24.62
CA PHE A 287 10.11 -3.46 23.31
C PHE A 287 8.86 -2.57 23.43
N SER A 288 8.06 -2.73 24.49
CA SER A 288 6.85 -1.91 24.72
C SER A 288 7.11 -0.48 25.21
N THR A 289 8.22 -0.22 25.93
CA THR A 289 8.42 1.03 26.69
C THR A 289 9.25 2.11 25.99
N LYS A 290 9.86 1.83 24.83
CA LYS A 290 10.86 2.72 24.21
C LYS A 290 10.49 3.13 22.79
N ILE A 291 9.80 4.26 22.58
CA ILE A 291 9.43 4.64 21.20
C ILE A 291 9.71 6.10 20.80
N ILE A 292 9.71 7.10 21.69
CA ILE A 292 9.71 8.50 21.20
C ILE A 292 10.92 9.35 21.64
N SER A 293 11.35 9.31 22.91
CA SER A 293 12.43 10.19 23.38
C SER A 293 13.81 9.82 22.84
N GLN A 294 14.06 8.53 22.60
CA GLN A 294 15.35 8.02 22.12
C GLN A 294 15.57 8.28 20.63
N TYR A 295 14.49 8.31 19.83
CA TYR A 295 14.57 8.47 18.39
C TYR A 295 15.23 9.80 17.95
N LYS A 296 15.02 10.90 18.69
CA LYS A 296 15.50 12.24 18.31
C LYS A 296 17.02 12.34 18.09
N ARG A 297 17.80 11.40 18.64
CA ARG A 297 19.28 11.41 18.61
C ARG A 297 19.88 10.30 17.74
N LEU A 298 19.06 9.49 17.06
CA LEU A 298 19.55 8.39 16.25
C LEU A 298 19.91 8.86 14.84
N PRO A 299 20.89 8.20 14.19
CA PRO A 299 21.19 8.45 12.78
C PRO A 299 19.93 8.19 11.96
N LYS A 300 19.70 9.01 10.93
CA LYS A 300 18.60 8.78 10.00
C LYS A 300 18.87 7.50 9.21
N THR A 301 17.82 6.73 8.97
CA THR A 301 17.89 5.54 8.12
C THR A 301 18.33 5.94 6.71
N PRO A 302 19.39 5.33 6.14
CA PRO A 302 19.80 5.62 4.78
C PRO A 302 18.68 5.19 3.82
N PHE A 303 18.21 6.10 3.00
CA PHE A 303 17.21 5.79 1.97
C PHE A 303 17.84 4.94 0.85
N SER A 304 17.07 4.02 0.28
CA SER A 304 17.43 3.35 -0.97
C SER A 304 16.22 3.42 -1.89
N GLY A 305 16.32 4.24 -2.94
CA GLY A 305 15.31 4.23 -4.00
C GLY A 305 15.26 2.86 -4.68
N LEU A 306 14.09 2.49 -5.18
CA LEU A 306 13.92 1.26 -5.94
C LEU A 306 14.88 1.26 -7.15
N PRO A 307 15.51 0.11 -7.47
CA PRO A 307 16.29 -0.03 -8.69
C PRO A 307 15.47 0.35 -9.92
N VAL A 308 16.09 0.98 -10.92
CA VAL A 308 15.40 1.45 -12.13
C VAL A 308 14.66 0.33 -12.87
N LYS A 309 15.25 -0.88 -12.91
CA LYS A 309 14.58 -2.05 -13.52
C LYS A 309 13.26 -2.38 -12.81
N LEU A 310 13.26 -2.27 -11.49
CA LEU A 310 12.10 -2.59 -10.68
C LEU A 310 11.05 -1.46 -10.77
N PHE A 311 11.50 -0.19 -10.81
CA PHE A 311 10.66 0.96 -11.15
C PHE A 311 9.83 0.71 -12.42
N LEU A 312 10.45 0.24 -13.50
CA LEU A 312 9.77 0.01 -14.78
C LEU A 312 8.69 -1.09 -14.66
N ILE A 313 9.02 -2.19 -13.98
CA ILE A 313 8.08 -3.29 -13.73
C ILE A 313 6.88 -2.77 -12.93
N PHE A 314 7.12 -2.01 -11.87
CA PHE A 314 6.05 -1.43 -11.06
C PHE A 314 5.21 -0.42 -11.83
N TYR A 315 5.85 0.46 -12.60
CA TYR A 315 5.16 1.44 -13.41
C TYR A 315 4.20 0.73 -14.39
N GLN A 316 4.64 -0.37 -14.99
CA GLN A 316 3.81 -1.20 -15.86
C GLN A 316 2.65 -1.87 -15.11
N LEU A 317 2.94 -2.57 -14.01
CA LEU A 317 1.94 -3.34 -13.27
C LEU A 317 0.90 -2.46 -12.56
N THR A 318 1.23 -1.19 -12.31
CA THR A 318 0.35 -0.20 -11.67
C THR A 318 -0.24 0.80 -12.65
N PHE A 319 -0.08 0.61 -13.96
CA PHE A 319 -0.54 1.55 -15.00
C PHE A 319 -0.07 3.01 -14.77
N GLY A 320 1.13 3.15 -14.21
CA GLY A 320 1.77 4.43 -13.94
C GLY A 320 1.50 5.05 -12.57
N LEU A 321 0.68 4.41 -11.72
CA LEU A 321 0.39 4.89 -10.37
C LEU A 321 1.60 4.78 -9.42
N TYR A 322 2.62 4.00 -9.77
CA TYR A 322 3.85 3.86 -9.00
C TYR A 322 4.50 5.21 -8.62
N LEU A 323 4.46 6.20 -9.51
CA LEU A 323 5.12 7.49 -9.26
C LEU A 323 4.55 8.20 -8.01
N TYR A 324 3.26 8.02 -7.73
CA TYR A 324 2.59 8.55 -6.54
C TYR A 324 3.09 7.86 -5.27
N PHE A 325 3.16 6.53 -5.28
CA PHE A 325 3.65 5.73 -4.15
C PHE A 325 5.13 5.99 -3.86
N TRP A 326 5.94 6.13 -4.91
CA TRP A 326 7.34 6.52 -4.80
C TRP A 326 7.46 7.91 -4.13
N PHE A 327 6.73 8.90 -4.63
CA PHE A 327 6.80 10.25 -4.08
C PHE A 327 6.35 10.27 -2.61
N LEU A 328 5.23 9.62 -2.28
CA LEU A 328 4.70 9.49 -0.93
C LEU A 328 5.72 8.87 0.05
N GLY A 329 6.43 7.82 -0.37
CA GLY A 329 7.40 7.11 0.45
C GLY A 329 8.72 7.86 0.65
N ASN A 330 9.10 8.71 -0.31
CA ASN A 330 10.50 9.10 -0.52
C ASN A 330 10.73 10.61 -0.47
N TYR A 331 9.68 11.42 -0.74
CA TYR A 331 9.78 12.88 -0.75
C TYR A 331 10.17 13.48 0.61
N ARG A 332 9.96 12.76 1.71
CA ARG A 332 10.22 13.23 3.09
C ARG A 332 11.70 13.20 3.49
N ASP A 333 12.51 12.43 2.78
CA ASP A 333 13.89 12.14 3.19
C ASP A 333 14.90 13.17 2.66
N PHE A 334 14.50 13.98 1.66
CA PHE A 334 15.31 15.09 1.15
C PHE A 334 15.52 16.16 2.25
N THR A 335 16.77 16.40 2.66
CA THR A 335 17.08 17.42 3.67
C THR A 335 16.64 18.82 3.27
N SER A 336 16.72 19.12 1.96
CA SER A 336 16.29 20.37 1.34
C SER A 336 14.78 20.63 1.46
N TYR A 337 13.96 19.58 1.59
CA TYR A 337 12.50 19.69 1.69
C TYR A 337 12.02 20.26 3.03
N LYS A 338 12.80 20.15 4.11
CA LYS A 338 12.40 20.70 5.43
C LYS A 338 12.08 22.20 5.39
N LYS A 339 12.51 22.93 4.36
CA LYS A 339 12.21 24.35 4.13
C LYS A 339 10.80 24.60 3.56
N LEU A 340 10.18 23.62 2.88
CA LEU A 340 8.92 23.80 2.14
C LEU A 340 7.66 23.75 3.01
N LYS A 341 7.74 23.41 4.31
CA LYS A 341 6.63 23.35 5.29
C LYS A 341 5.34 22.62 4.85
N LEU A 342 5.33 21.90 3.74
CA LEU A 342 4.18 21.17 3.24
C LEU A 342 4.08 19.79 3.92
N ASN A 343 2.87 19.25 4.08
CA ASN A 343 2.71 17.85 4.46
C ASN A 343 2.84 16.99 3.18
N PRO A 344 3.87 16.14 3.07
CA PRO A 344 4.11 15.32 1.88
C PRO A 344 2.99 14.31 1.61
N GLU A 345 2.29 13.85 2.67
CA GLU A 345 1.13 12.95 2.54
C GLU A 345 -0.05 13.66 1.89
N LEU A 346 -0.36 14.89 2.34
CA LEU A 346 -1.41 15.73 1.75
C LEU A 346 -1.05 16.16 0.33
N LEU A 347 0.23 16.45 0.07
CA LEU A 347 0.69 16.77 -1.27
C LEU A 347 0.38 15.60 -2.19
N ALA A 348 0.94 14.40 -1.90
CA ALA A 348 0.72 13.18 -2.68
C ALA A 348 -0.76 12.80 -2.85
N LEU A 349 -1.57 12.99 -1.80
CA LEU A 349 -3.01 12.79 -1.82
C LEU A 349 -3.69 13.75 -2.83
N GLY A 350 -3.34 15.03 -2.77
CA GLY A 350 -3.80 16.02 -3.75
C GLY A 350 -3.39 15.65 -5.18
N LEU A 351 -2.19 15.08 -5.36
CA LEU A 351 -1.72 14.63 -6.68
C LEU A 351 -2.56 13.48 -7.22
N PHE A 352 -2.86 12.49 -6.37
CA PHE A 352 -3.72 11.37 -6.74
C PHE A 352 -5.12 11.85 -7.14
N ILE A 353 -5.70 12.75 -6.34
CA ILE A 353 -7.02 13.33 -6.62
C ILE A 353 -7.03 14.04 -7.98
N ILE A 354 -6.06 14.90 -8.28
CA ILE A 354 -5.99 15.64 -9.56
C ILE A 354 -5.86 14.70 -10.76
N THR A 355 -5.22 13.55 -10.60
CA THR A 355 -4.96 12.61 -11.71
C THR A 355 -6.16 11.71 -11.96
N VAL A 356 -6.83 11.30 -10.89
CA VAL A 356 -7.90 10.30 -10.94
C VAL A 356 -9.25 10.98 -11.14
N SER A 357 -9.51 12.11 -10.47
CA SER A 357 -10.81 12.80 -10.51
C SER A 357 -11.30 13.21 -11.92
N PRO A 358 -10.46 13.58 -12.90
CA PRO A 358 -10.95 13.93 -14.23
C PRO A 358 -11.70 12.77 -14.90
N TYR A 359 -11.19 11.53 -14.79
CA TYR A 359 -11.85 10.35 -15.36
C TYR A 359 -13.26 10.13 -14.79
N PHE A 360 -13.42 10.36 -13.49
CA PHE A 360 -14.71 10.25 -12.80
C PHE A 360 -15.63 11.41 -13.16
N ALA A 361 -15.12 12.64 -13.20
CA ALA A 361 -15.88 13.81 -13.60
C ALA A 361 -16.44 13.66 -15.01
N TYR A 362 -15.68 13.08 -15.93
CA TYR A 362 -16.14 12.81 -17.29
C TYR A 362 -17.21 11.72 -17.39
N GLY A 363 -17.01 10.59 -16.71
CA GLY A 363 -18.05 9.56 -16.63
C GLY A 363 -19.35 10.12 -16.05
N LEU A 364 -19.25 11.03 -15.08
CA LEU A 364 -20.40 11.74 -14.53
C LEU A 364 -21.01 12.72 -15.53
N VAL A 365 -20.20 13.55 -16.18
CA VAL A 365 -20.66 14.55 -17.18
C VAL A 365 -21.40 13.87 -18.33
N LEU A 366 -20.86 12.78 -18.87
CA LEU A 366 -21.52 11.99 -19.91
C LEU A 366 -22.89 11.48 -19.46
N LYS A 367 -22.95 10.90 -18.27
CA LYS A 367 -24.19 10.37 -17.68
C LYS A 367 -25.21 11.47 -17.43
N THR A 368 -24.78 12.63 -16.94
CA THR A 368 -25.66 13.75 -16.58
C THR A 368 -26.22 14.46 -17.82
N LEU A 369 -25.40 14.56 -18.88
CA LEU A 369 -25.79 15.19 -20.14
C LEU A 369 -26.51 14.25 -21.10
N GLY A 370 -26.71 12.98 -20.73
CA GLY A 370 -27.33 11.98 -21.62
C GLY A 370 -26.52 11.71 -22.89
N LEU A 371 -25.24 12.06 -22.90
CA LEU A 371 -24.35 11.86 -24.04
C LEU A 371 -23.93 10.39 -24.07
N GLN A 372 -24.20 9.71 -25.19
CA GLN A 372 -23.62 8.39 -25.43
C GLN A 372 -22.10 8.55 -25.62
N ALA A 373 -21.33 7.63 -25.03
CA ALA A 373 -19.87 7.54 -25.11
C ALA A 373 -19.37 7.09 -26.50
N THR A 374 -19.93 7.66 -27.57
CA THR A 374 -19.75 7.20 -28.95
C THR A 374 -19.34 8.30 -29.93
N SER A 375 -19.35 9.58 -29.52
CA SER A 375 -18.78 10.63 -30.37
C SER A 375 -17.27 10.65 -30.20
N TRP A 376 -16.59 9.95 -31.10
CA TRP A 376 -15.13 9.86 -31.20
C TRP A 376 -14.40 11.19 -30.95
N GLY A 377 -14.94 12.32 -31.42
CA GLY A 377 -14.37 13.65 -31.19
C GLY A 377 -14.41 14.11 -29.72
N ILE A 378 -15.48 13.81 -28.98
CA ILE A 378 -15.58 14.16 -27.55
C ILE A 378 -14.58 13.31 -26.75
N ASP A 379 -14.47 12.02 -27.05
CA ASP A 379 -13.54 11.11 -26.39
C ASP A 379 -12.09 11.53 -26.62
N ILE A 380 -11.73 11.90 -27.86
CA ILE A 380 -10.39 12.39 -28.19
C ILE A 380 -10.09 13.70 -27.44
N CYS A 381 -10.98 14.67 -27.48
CA CYS A 381 -10.81 15.95 -26.78
C CYS A 381 -10.62 15.74 -25.28
N PHE A 382 -11.45 14.88 -24.66
CA PHE A 382 -11.36 14.60 -23.25
C PHE A 382 -10.05 13.86 -22.89
N ASN A 383 -9.66 12.87 -23.68
CA ASN A 383 -8.38 12.17 -23.52
C ASN A 383 -7.18 13.11 -23.60
N LEU A 384 -7.20 14.07 -24.52
CA LEU A 384 -6.16 15.11 -24.62
C LEU A 384 -6.14 16.02 -23.39
N VAL A 385 -7.32 16.45 -22.89
CA VAL A 385 -7.41 17.23 -21.65
C VAL A 385 -6.79 16.49 -20.46
N ILE A 386 -7.05 15.18 -20.33
CA ILE A 386 -6.42 14.38 -19.28
C ILE A 386 -4.90 14.32 -19.47
N ALA A 387 -4.41 14.09 -20.69
CA ALA A 387 -2.97 14.07 -20.96
C ALA A 387 -2.29 15.40 -20.58
N VAL A 388 -2.94 16.53 -20.88
CA VAL A 388 -2.47 17.88 -20.48
C VAL A 388 -2.48 18.03 -18.96
N ALA A 389 -3.52 17.56 -18.27
CA ALA A 389 -3.61 17.64 -16.82
C ALA A 389 -2.50 16.81 -16.14
N GLU A 390 -2.31 15.56 -16.57
CA GLU A 390 -1.26 14.64 -16.10
C GLU A 390 0.14 15.26 -16.28
N THR A 391 0.40 15.87 -17.45
CA THR A 391 1.72 16.42 -17.80
C THR A 391 2.02 17.77 -17.18
N SER A 392 1.02 18.66 -17.09
CA SER A 392 1.14 19.91 -16.34
C SER A 392 1.47 19.63 -14.89
N PHE A 393 0.86 18.60 -14.31
CA PHE A 393 1.16 18.16 -12.97
C PHE A 393 2.61 17.65 -12.83
N LEU A 394 3.05 16.73 -13.70
CA LEU A 394 4.44 16.25 -13.70
C LEU A 394 5.44 17.39 -13.87
N TYR A 395 5.12 18.41 -14.67
CA TYR A 395 5.93 19.60 -14.82
C TYR A 395 6.15 20.32 -13.49
N PHE A 396 5.08 20.64 -12.75
CA PHE A 396 5.22 21.29 -11.44
C PHE A 396 6.00 20.43 -10.46
N GLN A 397 5.72 19.12 -10.42
CA GLN A 397 6.42 18.19 -9.53
C GLN A 397 7.92 18.11 -9.86
N PHE A 398 8.26 17.99 -11.13
CA PHE A 398 9.65 17.91 -11.58
C PHE A 398 10.38 19.23 -11.52
N GLN A 399 9.69 20.38 -11.62
CA GLN A 399 10.29 21.68 -11.33
C GLN A 399 10.69 21.81 -9.87
N LEU A 400 9.77 21.44 -8.96
CA LEU A 400 10.07 21.39 -7.52
C LEU A 400 11.27 20.47 -7.24
N ILE A 401 11.36 19.35 -7.96
CA ILE A 401 12.43 18.37 -7.80
C ILE A 401 13.78 18.84 -8.37
N SER A 402 13.77 19.30 -9.62
CA SER A 402 14.97 19.72 -10.34
C SER A 402 15.70 20.86 -9.62
N GLY A 403 14.95 21.77 -8.97
CA GLY A 403 15.53 22.86 -8.18
C GLY A 403 16.49 22.39 -7.09
N PHE A 404 16.19 21.29 -6.37
CA PHE A 404 17.11 20.77 -5.36
C PHE A 404 18.23 19.91 -5.93
N LEU A 405 17.99 19.22 -7.06
CA LEU A 405 18.97 18.34 -7.69
C LEU A 405 20.14 19.14 -8.26
N LYS A 406 19.86 20.28 -8.92
CA LYS A 406 20.87 21.15 -9.55
C LYS A 406 21.93 21.68 -8.57
N ASN A 407 21.60 21.74 -7.27
CA ASN A 407 22.55 22.19 -6.24
C ASN A 407 23.66 21.16 -5.94
N LYS A 408 23.48 19.87 -6.29
CA LYS A 408 24.47 18.81 -6.03
C LYS A 408 24.85 17.98 -7.27
N LEU A 409 24.03 17.97 -8.31
CA LEU A 409 24.29 17.23 -9.54
C LEU A 409 24.60 18.18 -10.69
N LYS A 410 25.74 17.95 -11.36
CA LYS A 410 26.19 18.75 -12.52
C LYS A 410 25.30 18.54 -13.75
N ASN A 411 24.84 17.31 -13.97
CA ASN A 411 23.95 16.93 -15.06
C ASN A 411 22.68 16.30 -14.47
N THR A 412 21.56 17.03 -14.50
CA THR A 412 20.24 16.54 -14.13
C THR A 412 19.35 16.45 -15.35
N PHE A 413 18.30 15.62 -15.29
CA PHE A 413 17.27 15.59 -16.31
C PHE A 413 16.68 16.99 -16.58
N SER A 414 16.32 17.23 -17.85
CA SER A 414 15.60 18.43 -18.26
C SER A 414 14.11 18.23 -18.04
N VAL A 415 13.51 19.05 -17.17
CA VAL A 415 12.07 18.98 -16.86
C VAL A 415 11.24 19.08 -18.14
N THR A 416 11.57 20.04 -19.02
CA THR A 416 10.85 20.26 -20.27
C THR A 416 10.92 19.05 -21.20
N ILE A 417 12.10 18.43 -21.37
CA ILE A 417 12.26 17.27 -22.26
C ILE A 417 11.48 16.07 -21.71
N ILE A 418 11.58 15.81 -20.41
CA ILE A 418 10.88 14.70 -19.74
C ILE A 418 9.36 14.87 -19.86
N VAL A 419 8.84 16.06 -19.57
CA VAL A 419 7.40 16.33 -19.62
C VAL A 419 6.87 16.25 -21.05
N LEU A 420 7.60 16.80 -22.03
CA LEU A 420 7.21 16.74 -23.43
C LEU A 420 7.18 15.30 -23.94
N ALA A 421 8.23 14.52 -23.66
CA ALA A 421 8.27 13.12 -24.04
C ALA A 421 7.13 12.31 -23.38
N PHE A 422 6.87 12.55 -22.09
CA PHE A 422 5.76 11.91 -21.39
C PHE A 422 4.40 12.30 -21.98
N PHE A 423 4.21 13.58 -22.34
CA PHE A 423 2.98 14.06 -22.98
C PHE A 423 2.73 13.37 -24.31
N VAL A 424 3.75 13.28 -25.17
CA VAL A 424 3.64 12.57 -26.46
C VAL A 424 3.18 11.13 -26.26
N PHE A 425 3.84 10.37 -25.38
CA PHE A 425 3.44 8.99 -25.12
C PHE A 425 2.07 8.87 -24.44
N SER A 426 1.68 9.84 -23.59
CA SER A 426 0.34 9.86 -22.97
C SER A 426 -0.75 10.09 -24.01
N CYS A 427 -0.55 11.04 -24.93
CA CYS A 427 -1.46 11.28 -26.05
C CYS A 427 -1.57 10.04 -26.94
N MET A 428 -0.43 9.46 -27.36
CA MET A 428 -0.42 8.24 -28.16
C MET A 428 -1.19 7.10 -27.48
N LYS A 429 -0.99 6.89 -26.18
CA LYS A 429 -1.68 5.84 -25.41
C LYS A 429 -3.19 6.07 -25.38
N LYS A 430 -3.62 7.29 -25.06
CA LYS A 430 -5.06 7.59 -24.92
C LYS A 430 -5.80 7.68 -26.26
N MET A 431 -5.08 7.97 -27.35
CA MET A 431 -5.63 7.97 -28.70
C MET A 431 -5.54 6.59 -29.38
N LEU A 432 -4.89 5.60 -28.75
CA LEU A 432 -4.79 4.26 -29.28
C LEU A 432 -6.20 3.63 -29.34
N SER A 433 -6.69 3.36 -30.54
CA SER A 433 -8.00 2.75 -30.73
C SER A 433 -7.98 1.28 -30.29
N PRO A 434 -8.97 0.81 -29.50
CA PRO A 434 -9.14 -0.60 -29.17
C PRO A 434 -9.29 -1.51 -30.39
N ALA A 435 -9.63 -0.97 -31.57
CA ALA A 435 -9.76 -1.71 -32.82
C ALA A 435 -8.41 -2.10 -33.46
N VAL A 436 -7.28 -1.55 -32.96
CA VAL A 436 -5.95 -1.86 -33.49
C VAL A 436 -5.57 -3.31 -33.13
N PRO A 437 -5.10 -4.14 -34.10
CA PRO A 437 -4.60 -5.47 -33.82
C PRO A 437 -3.50 -5.45 -32.76
N PHE A 438 -3.58 -6.36 -31.79
CA PHE A 438 -2.68 -6.40 -30.63
C PHE A 438 -2.70 -5.09 -29.81
N TYR A 439 -3.85 -4.41 -29.69
CA TYR A 439 -4.03 -3.20 -28.90
C TYR A 439 -3.27 -3.21 -27.56
N LEU A 440 -3.43 -4.26 -26.75
CA LEU A 440 -2.76 -4.38 -25.45
C LEU A 440 -1.24 -4.41 -25.55
N PHE A 441 -0.70 -5.07 -26.56
CA PHE A 441 0.75 -5.09 -26.78
C PHE A 441 1.27 -3.67 -27.03
N TRP A 442 0.58 -2.91 -27.89
CA TRP A 442 0.90 -1.52 -28.16
C TRP A 442 0.68 -0.62 -26.95
N GLU A 443 -0.42 -0.79 -26.23
CA GLU A 443 -0.70 -0.06 -25.00
C GLU A 443 0.38 -0.31 -23.96
N MET A 444 0.79 -1.58 -23.77
CA MET A 444 1.87 -1.93 -22.86
C MET A 444 3.22 -1.37 -23.28
N ILE A 445 3.53 -1.33 -24.58
CA ILE A 445 4.73 -0.66 -25.11
C ILE A 445 4.70 0.83 -24.77
N LEU A 446 3.56 1.50 -24.98
CA LEU A 446 3.43 2.92 -24.70
C LEU A 446 3.58 3.22 -23.20
N ILE A 447 3.00 2.39 -22.33
CA ILE A 447 3.21 2.48 -20.87
C ILE A 447 4.69 2.24 -20.52
N LEU A 448 5.35 1.29 -21.16
CA LEU A 448 6.78 1.02 -20.95
C LEU A 448 7.64 2.21 -21.39
N CYS A 449 7.31 2.85 -22.52
CA CYS A 449 7.97 4.08 -22.99
C CYS A 449 7.75 5.24 -22.02
N GLN A 450 6.52 5.44 -21.52
CA GLN A 450 6.21 6.41 -20.45
C GLN A 450 7.08 6.13 -19.21
N GLY A 451 7.15 4.88 -18.78
CA GLY A 451 8.00 4.44 -17.68
C GLY A 451 9.48 4.69 -17.96
N GLY A 452 9.95 4.46 -19.18
CA GLY A 452 11.33 4.70 -19.62
C GLY A 452 11.74 6.18 -19.51
N VAL A 453 10.84 7.09 -19.88
CA VAL A 453 11.04 8.54 -19.68
C VAL A 453 11.19 8.85 -18.20
N LEU A 454 10.31 8.32 -17.35
CA LEU A 454 10.33 8.55 -15.91
C LEU A 454 11.50 7.84 -15.19
N ALA A 455 12.01 6.75 -15.74
CA ALA A 455 13.18 6.04 -15.24
C ALA A 455 14.44 6.92 -15.25
N LEU A 456 14.55 7.89 -16.16
CA LEU A 456 15.63 8.89 -16.16
C LEU A 456 15.56 9.78 -14.91
N VAL A 457 14.35 10.20 -14.53
CA VAL A 457 14.10 10.96 -13.30
C VAL A 457 14.47 10.11 -12.08
N GLN A 458 14.02 8.85 -12.05
CA GLN A 458 14.33 7.90 -10.97
C GLN A 458 15.85 7.67 -10.81
N ARG A 459 16.58 7.55 -11.92
CA ARG A 459 18.04 7.39 -11.92
C ARG A 459 18.72 8.58 -11.24
N ASP A 460 18.36 9.80 -11.64
CA ASP A 460 19.00 11.02 -11.13
C ASP A 460 18.66 11.23 -9.65
N LEU A 461 17.44 10.90 -9.23
CA LEU A 461 17.05 10.89 -7.82
C LEU A 461 17.88 9.90 -7.00
N ASN A 462 18.11 8.69 -7.53
CA ASN A 462 18.97 7.68 -6.90
C ASN A 462 20.44 8.15 -6.81
N LEU A 463 20.94 8.88 -7.82
CA LEU A 463 22.30 9.45 -7.83
C LEU A 463 22.47 10.57 -6.82
N TYR A 464 21.55 11.54 -6.80
CA TYR A 464 21.55 12.64 -5.83
C TYR A 464 21.62 12.10 -4.41
N TRP A 465 20.83 11.06 -4.13
CA TRP A 465 20.78 10.47 -2.81
C TRP A 465 22.08 9.79 -2.39
N LYS A 466 22.73 9.06 -3.30
CA LYS A 466 24.07 8.48 -3.03
C LYS A 466 25.06 9.57 -2.61
N LEU A 467 25.02 10.73 -3.26
CA LEU A 467 25.88 11.87 -2.91
C LEU A 467 25.49 12.52 -1.57
N GLU A 468 24.19 12.57 -1.25
CA GLU A 468 23.72 13.13 0.02
C GLU A 468 24.19 12.31 1.23
N ASN A 469 24.22 10.98 1.12
CA ASN A 469 24.67 10.10 2.21
C ASN A 469 26.18 9.94 2.34
N VAL A 470 26.96 10.19 1.29
CA VAL A 470 28.44 10.13 1.35
C VAL A 470 29.02 11.39 2.01
N GLY A 471 28.27 12.49 2.04
CA GLY A 471 28.68 13.77 2.64
C GLY A 471 28.08 14.06 4.02
N ALA A 472 27.52 13.07 4.72
CA ALA A 472 26.87 13.22 6.03
C ALA A 472 27.56 12.40 7.13
#